data_AF-A0A838J0U9-F1
#
_entry.id   AF-A0A838J0U9-F1
#
_cell.length_a   1.000
_cell.length_b   1.000
_cell.length_c   1.000
_cell.angle_alpha   90.00
_cell.angle_beta   90.00
_cell.angle_gamma   90.00
#
_symmetry.space_group_name_H-M   'P 1'
#
loop_
_entity.id
_entity.type
_entity.pdbx_description
1 polymer ?
#
loop_
_entity_poly.entity_id
_entity_poly.type
_entity_poly.pdbx_seq_one_letter_code
_entity_poly.pdbx_strand_id
1 'polypeptide(L)'
;MLTVLVVSLGLSLGNLGAAQAGTTRTAPFPAFPLDELEPGTVGYALTAAPGDVIERFPVTVIALQYDLGPGLPLVLVRVEGPFIDAIGGVAAGMSGSPVYLPHARGEALLGALAYVFPESDARLALVTPIDAMREGALDWGDGPSAGTFAPHADLGANGVVPIATPLAVAGLGARALALLDQTVLSTATHALRPVQAGGASRSPDAARQPVPGSAVAVALVRGDITIAVVGTVTDVTSDALLAFGHPFLGVGPTSWPLVPATVTAIVPSRVVPFKLANVGGELLGTVVQDGPAGIAAALGEDPEMVAVTVGVTTGSRHETLRFDVVADERVWPVLLAISTLEAIDRTWRRTGSGTADIAWEIDLPGGPPLRLTERTAHAVDVSLAAARLASLPLAILATNAFQEARPTAVQVAITIDERRRDAEVVEVLVDGEVPVAGGWLSLMLRLQPWRRASEVKAFYGRLPADLSGDLELRVRGGGEARDENDVHADDVLLSYGELLTALRERPQGADLVVEIRAEGGPWNEIGRLALPYVIQGARTLSIDVAPPGEDADVVAPEGDDNVSTGDDP
;
A
#
# COMPACT_ATOMS: atom_id res chain seq x y z
N MET A 1 -41.06 -49.29 67.26
CA MET A 1 -41.28 -49.47 65.81
C MET A 1 -40.51 -48.39 65.09
N LEU A 2 -39.75 -48.81 64.08
CA LEU A 2 -38.75 -48.07 63.30
C LEU A 2 -39.16 -46.66 62.85
N THR A 3 -38.25 -45.68 62.96
CA THR A 3 -38.08 -44.64 61.93
C THR A 3 -36.62 -44.20 61.88
N VAL A 4 -36.11 -44.15 60.65
CA VAL A 4 -34.72 -44.03 60.21
C VAL A 4 -34.18 -42.61 60.42
N LEU A 5 -32.97 -42.50 60.99
CA LEU A 5 -32.19 -41.25 61.09
C LEU A 5 -31.28 -41.15 59.86
N VAL A 6 -31.53 -40.17 58.99
CA VAL A 6 -30.63 -39.82 57.88
C VAL A 6 -29.57 -38.85 58.41
N VAL A 7 -28.31 -39.30 58.43
CA VAL A 7 -27.13 -38.46 58.70
C VAL A 7 -26.59 -37.99 57.36
N SER A 8 -26.68 -36.69 57.09
CA SER A 8 -26.02 -36.03 55.96
C SER A 8 -24.61 -35.58 56.37
N LEU A 9 -23.59 -36.27 55.85
CA LEU A 9 -22.18 -35.85 55.92
C LEU A 9 -21.96 -34.60 55.05
N GLY A 10 -21.44 -33.54 55.64
CA GLY A 10 -20.80 -32.44 54.90
C GLY A 10 -19.35 -32.82 54.58
N LEU A 11 -19.02 -32.95 53.29
CA LEU A 11 -17.64 -33.04 52.81
C LEU A 11 -17.11 -31.64 52.51
N SER A 12 -16.07 -31.23 53.23
CA SER A 12 -15.23 -30.08 52.91
C SER A 12 -14.38 -30.39 51.67
N LEU A 13 -14.60 -29.69 50.57
CA LEU A 13 -13.66 -29.66 49.44
C LEU A 13 -12.54 -28.67 49.77
N GLY A 14 -11.31 -29.20 49.90
CA GLY A 14 -10.10 -28.42 50.07
C GLY A 14 -9.74 -27.64 48.80
N ASN A 15 -9.22 -26.43 48.99
CA ASN A 15 -8.57 -25.62 47.98
C ASN A 15 -7.39 -26.39 47.37
N LEU A 16 -7.55 -26.87 46.15
CA LEU A 16 -6.44 -27.16 45.25
C LEU A 16 -6.07 -25.83 44.59
N GLY A 17 -4.94 -25.26 45.04
CA GLY A 17 -4.34 -24.11 44.38
C GLY A 17 -4.06 -24.45 42.93
N ALA A 18 -4.59 -23.63 42.01
CA ALA A 18 -4.19 -23.64 40.63
C ALA A 18 -2.70 -23.29 40.57
N ALA A 19 -1.86 -24.29 40.28
CA ALA A 19 -0.48 -24.05 39.88
C ALA A 19 -0.53 -23.23 38.60
N GLN A 20 -0.16 -21.95 38.68
CA GLN A 20 0.14 -21.17 37.50
C GLN A 20 1.30 -21.85 36.79
N ALA A 21 1.04 -22.41 35.62
CA ALA A 21 2.08 -22.81 34.69
C ALA A 21 2.81 -21.52 34.29
N GLY A 22 3.93 -21.24 34.94
CA GLY A 22 4.85 -20.19 34.50
C GLY A 22 5.33 -20.57 33.11
N THR A 23 4.94 -19.81 32.09
CA THR A 23 5.55 -19.87 30.77
C THR A 23 7.00 -19.46 30.92
N THR A 24 7.91 -20.43 30.86
CA THR A 24 9.36 -20.17 30.84
C THR A 24 9.65 -19.33 29.60
N ARG A 25 9.95 -18.04 29.81
CA ARG A 25 10.28 -17.11 28.71
C ARG A 25 11.55 -17.61 28.02
N THR A 26 11.48 -17.90 26.73
CA THR A 26 12.67 -18.28 25.95
C THR A 26 13.54 -17.04 25.83
N ALA A 27 14.73 -17.07 26.46
CA ALA A 27 15.67 -15.97 26.42
C ALA A 27 16.31 -15.85 25.02
N PRO A 28 16.69 -14.64 24.59
CA PRO A 28 17.41 -14.45 23.34
C PRO A 28 18.76 -15.17 23.36
N PHE A 29 19.25 -15.58 22.19
CA PHE A 29 20.54 -16.27 22.10
C PHE A 29 21.69 -15.33 22.52
N PRO A 30 22.73 -15.78 23.25
CA PRO A 30 23.84 -14.90 23.63
C PRO A 30 24.47 -14.20 22.42
N ALA A 31 24.66 -12.88 22.49
CA ALA A 31 25.33 -12.11 21.43
C ALA A 31 26.84 -12.39 21.42
N PHE A 32 27.44 -12.43 20.23
CA PHE A 32 28.89 -12.49 20.09
C PHE A 32 29.47 -11.06 20.16
N PRO A 33 30.39 -10.78 21.09
CA PRO A 33 30.98 -9.45 21.25
C PRO A 33 31.93 -9.13 20.09
N LEU A 34 31.67 -8.02 19.38
CA LEU A 34 32.42 -7.67 18.15
C LEU A 34 33.91 -7.34 18.39
N ASP A 35 34.29 -6.96 19.62
CA ASP A 35 35.68 -6.73 20.02
C ASP A 35 36.48 -8.03 20.21
N GLU A 36 35.81 -9.18 20.36
CA GLU A 36 36.43 -10.51 20.36
C GLU A 36 36.51 -11.12 18.95
N LEU A 37 36.10 -10.40 17.90
CA LEU A 37 36.04 -10.92 16.53
C LEU A 37 37.43 -11.03 15.89
N GLU A 38 37.86 -12.25 15.57
CA GLU A 38 39.14 -12.52 14.90
C GLU A 38 38.95 -12.97 13.44
N PRO A 39 39.68 -12.38 12.47
CA PRO A 39 39.76 -12.90 11.11
C PRO A 39 40.21 -14.37 11.06
N GLY A 40 39.51 -15.17 10.27
CA GLY A 40 39.75 -16.60 10.14
C GLY A 40 38.95 -17.48 11.11
N THR A 41 38.23 -16.89 12.08
CA THR A 41 37.32 -17.66 12.93
C THR A 41 36.25 -18.34 12.10
N VAL A 42 36.11 -19.65 12.29
CA VAL A 42 35.12 -20.47 11.60
C VAL A 42 33.95 -20.74 12.53
N GLY A 43 32.77 -20.38 12.07
CA GLY A 43 31.49 -20.71 12.68
C GLY A 43 30.55 -21.35 11.67
N TYR A 44 29.25 -21.10 11.81
CA TYR A 44 28.24 -21.64 10.91
C TYR A 44 27.04 -20.71 10.80
N ALA A 45 26.25 -20.89 9.75
CA ALA A 45 24.95 -20.26 9.60
C ALA A 45 23.84 -21.29 9.38
N LEU A 46 22.60 -20.87 9.63
CA LEU A 46 21.39 -21.68 9.46
C LEU A 46 20.45 -21.04 8.44
N THR A 47 19.84 -21.84 7.56
CA THR A 47 18.81 -21.33 6.65
C THR A 47 17.82 -22.42 6.24
N ALA A 48 16.56 -22.05 5.96
CA ALA A 48 15.57 -22.99 5.46
C ALA A 48 15.86 -23.40 4.01
N ALA A 49 15.86 -24.70 3.77
CA ALA A 49 15.97 -25.35 2.48
C ALA A 49 14.64 -26.03 2.10
N PRO A 50 14.52 -26.63 0.90
CA PRO A 50 13.27 -27.24 0.45
C PRO A 50 12.64 -28.19 1.47
N GLY A 51 11.34 -28.00 1.76
CA GLY A 51 10.60 -28.76 2.78
C GLY A 51 10.83 -28.26 4.21
N ASP A 52 11.30 -27.03 4.38
CA ASP A 52 11.60 -26.37 5.67
C ASP A 52 12.62 -27.11 6.53
N VAL A 53 13.54 -27.83 5.87
CA VAL A 53 14.73 -28.38 6.51
C VAL A 53 15.68 -27.24 6.83
N ILE A 54 16.08 -27.09 8.08
CA ILE A 54 17.10 -26.11 8.47
C ILE A 54 18.48 -26.64 8.13
N GLU A 55 19.10 -26.08 7.10
CA GLU A 55 20.44 -26.42 6.66
C GLU A 55 21.49 -25.62 7.44
N ARG A 56 22.54 -26.32 7.87
CA ARG A 56 23.71 -25.74 8.54
C ARG A 56 24.89 -25.73 7.58
N PHE A 57 25.53 -24.58 7.40
CA PHE A 57 26.71 -24.46 6.54
C PHE A 57 27.84 -23.64 7.18
N PRO A 58 29.12 -23.96 6.92
CA PRO A 58 30.26 -23.22 7.45
C PRO A 58 30.30 -21.75 7.02
N VAL A 59 30.75 -20.90 7.93
CA VAL A 59 31.02 -19.47 7.70
C VAL A 59 32.39 -19.12 8.28
N THR A 60 33.22 -18.46 7.48
CA THR A 60 34.55 -17.98 7.90
C THR A 60 34.55 -16.46 7.96
N VAL A 61 34.91 -15.90 9.11
CA VAL A 61 35.07 -14.45 9.29
C VAL A 61 36.28 -13.96 8.49
N ILE A 62 36.10 -12.92 7.68
CA ILE A 62 37.20 -12.28 6.95
C ILE A 62 37.64 -11.02 7.68
N ALA A 63 36.71 -10.11 7.97
CA ALA A 63 37.03 -8.82 8.59
C ALA A 63 35.77 -8.14 9.16
N LEU A 64 35.97 -7.28 10.15
CA LEU A 64 35.00 -6.28 10.56
C LEU A 64 35.12 -5.04 9.65
N GLN A 65 34.00 -4.60 9.09
CA GLN A 65 33.89 -3.42 8.25
C GLN A 65 33.17 -2.32 9.02
N TYR A 66 33.87 -1.22 9.26
CA TYR A 66 33.29 -0.05 9.90
C TYR A 66 32.75 0.90 8.84
N ASP A 67 31.49 1.29 9.02
CA ASP A 67 30.83 2.38 8.29
C ASP A 67 30.88 2.26 6.75
N LEU A 68 30.17 1.27 6.21
CA LEU A 68 29.96 1.11 4.77
C LEU A 68 28.80 1.96 4.22
N GLY A 69 27.99 2.57 5.09
CA GLY A 69 26.80 3.35 4.74
C GLY A 69 25.50 3.13 5.56
N PRO A 70 25.23 2.00 6.24
CA PRO A 70 23.99 1.83 7.01
C PRO A 70 24.06 2.48 8.41
N GLY A 71 25.14 3.20 8.73
CA GLY A 71 25.37 3.80 10.06
C GLY A 71 25.69 2.78 11.16
N LEU A 72 25.98 1.53 10.79
CA LEU A 72 26.32 0.43 11.72
C LEU A 72 27.46 -0.44 11.15
N PRO A 73 28.27 -1.10 12.00
CA PRO A 73 29.34 -1.98 11.55
C PRO A 73 28.78 -3.25 10.90
N LEU A 74 29.44 -3.77 9.87
CA LEU A 74 29.09 -5.04 9.21
C LEU A 74 30.27 -6.01 9.27
N VAL A 75 30.01 -7.32 9.31
CA VAL A 75 31.07 -8.33 9.32
C VAL A 75 31.16 -9.01 7.97
N LEU A 76 32.29 -8.88 7.28
CA LEU A 76 32.57 -9.59 6.04
C LEU A 76 32.88 -11.05 6.33
N VAL A 77 32.13 -11.95 5.69
CA VAL A 77 32.27 -13.39 5.85
C VAL A 77 32.32 -14.09 4.49
N ARG A 78 32.87 -15.31 4.51
CA ARG A 78 32.81 -16.27 3.42
C ARG A 78 31.94 -17.46 3.82
N VAL A 79 30.96 -17.79 2.99
CA VAL A 79 30.10 -18.98 3.15
C VAL A 79 30.61 -20.12 2.29
N GLU A 80 30.60 -21.35 2.82
CA GLU A 80 31.15 -22.52 2.12
C GLU A 80 30.33 -23.78 2.40
N GLY A 81 30.72 -24.88 1.76
CA GLY A 81 30.22 -26.22 2.04
C GLY A 81 29.24 -26.74 0.98
N PRO A 82 28.88 -28.04 1.07
CA PRO A 82 28.15 -28.74 0.01
C PRO A 82 26.79 -28.09 -0.33
N PHE A 83 26.09 -27.56 0.67
CA PHE A 83 24.82 -26.87 0.47
C PHE A 83 25.00 -25.59 -0.36
N ILE A 84 25.94 -24.73 0.03
CA ILE A 84 26.25 -23.47 -0.67
C ILE A 84 26.74 -23.74 -2.09
N ASP A 85 27.59 -24.75 -2.27
CA ASP A 85 28.08 -25.16 -3.59
C ASP A 85 26.95 -25.65 -4.50
N ALA A 86 25.99 -26.39 -3.95
CA ALA A 86 24.86 -26.92 -4.71
C ALA A 86 23.88 -25.83 -5.18
N ILE A 87 23.67 -24.78 -4.38
CA ILE A 87 22.75 -23.68 -4.73
C ILE A 87 23.44 -22.54 -5.50
N GLY A 88 24.78 -22.54 -5.56
CA GLY A 88 25.56 -21.56 -6.32
C GLY A 88 25.88 -20.27 -5.55
N GLY A 89 25.94 -20.31 -4.21
CA GLY A 89 26.27 -19.16 -3.36
C GLY A 89 25.10 -18.67 -2.50
N VAL A 90 25.20 -17.46 -1.97
CA VAL A 90 24.14 -16.85 -1.15
C VAL A 90 22.91 -16.54 -2.02
N ALA A 91 21.77 -17.11 -1.67
CA ALA A 91 20.52 -16.97 -2.41
C ALA A 91 19.63 -15.84 -1.87
N ALA A 92 18.89 -15.20 -2.76
CA ALA A 92 17.77 -14.33 -2.42
C ALA A 92 16.79 -15.07 -1.51
N GLY A 93 16.41 -14.43 -0.40
CA GLY A 93 15.60 -15.02 0.67
C GLY A 93 16.41 -15.72 1.78
N MET A 94 17.75 -15.77 1.69
CA MET A 94 18.63 -16.12 2.82
C MET A 94 18.93 -14.94 3.75
N SER A 95 18.53 -13.73 3.35
CA SER A 95 18.45 -12.53 4.19
C SER A 95 17.83 -12.86 5.55
N GLY A 96 18.58 -12.65 6.64
CA GLY A 96 18.19 -13.01 8.01
C GLY A 96 18.76 -14.35 8.53
N SER A 97 19.52 -15.10 7.72
CA SER A 97 20.10 -16.38 8.16
C SER A 97 21.09 -16.15 9.31
N PRO A 98 20.86 -16.71 10.51
CA PRO A 98 21.69 -16.43 11.68
C PRO A 98 23.06 -17.08 11.56
N VAL A 99 24.08 -16.33 11.96
CA VAL A 99 25.50 -16.73 11.96
C VAL A 99 25.98 -16.86 13.39
N TYR A 100 26.51 -18.01 13.75
CA TYR A 100 27.02 -18.31 15.08
C TYR A 100 28.53 -18.55 15.03
N LEU A 101 29.23 -18.05 16.05
CA LEU A 101 30.66 -18.27 16.24
C LEU A 101 30.93 -19.02 17.56
N PRO A 102 32.03 -19.78 17.66
CA PRO A 102 32.49 -20.33 18.93
C PRO A 102 32.81 -19.20 19.92
N HIS A 103 32.37 -19.34 21.18
CA HIS A 103 32.64 -18.39 22.26
C HIS A 103 32.87 -19.13 23.59
N ALA A 104 33.36 -18.45 24.62
CA ALA A 104 33.86 -19.05 25.86
C ALA A 104 32.84 -19.96 26.60
N ARG A 105 31.54 -19.75 26.39
CA ARG A 105 30.44 -20.54 27.00
C ARG A 105 29.68 -21.42 26.00
N GLY A 106 30.24 -21.67 24.81
CA GLY A 106 29.62 -22.49 23.78
C GLY A 106 29.63 -21.78 22.42
N GLU A 107 28.45 -21.48 21.90
CA GLU A 107 28.26 -20.72 20.67
C GLU A 107 27.59 -19.37 21.04
N ALA A 108 27.88 -18.32 20.28
CA ALA A 108 27.21 -17.04 20.39
C ALA A 108 26.80 -16.54 19.01
N LEU A 109 25.67 -15.83 18.95
CA LEU A 109 25.06 -15.30 17.73
C LEU A 109 25.80 -14.04 17.32
N LEU A 110 26.47 -14.07 16.17
CA LEU A 110 27.13 -12.92 15.57
C LEU A 110 26.09 -11.95 14.99
N GLY A 111 25.07 -12.48 14.30
CA GLY A 111 24.12 -11.67 13.56
C GLY A 111 23.46 -12.40 12.40
N ALA A 112 23.00 -11.66 11.40
CA ALA A 112 22.29 -12.18 10.23
C ALA A 112 23.05 -11.93 8.93
N LEU A 113 23.12 -12.93 8.04
CA LEU A 113 23.49 -12.70 6.63
C LEU A 113 22.50 -11.71 6.01
N ALA A 114 23.01 -10.60 5.47
CA ALA A 114 22.16 -9.48 5.07
C ALA A 114 22.52 -8.86 3.71
N TYR A 115 23.80 -8.74 3.37
CA TYR A 115 24.24 -8.08 2.13
C TYR A 115 25.20 -8.96 1.32
N VAL A 116 25.23 -8.73 0.01
CA VAL A 116 26.06 -9.43 -0.97
C VAL A 116 26.73 -8.44 -1.92
N PHE A 117 27.63 -8.97 -2.74
CA PHE A 117 28.34 -8.26 -3.79
C PHE A 117 27.88 -8.83 -5.15
N PRO A 118 26.88 -8.24 -5.81
CA PRO A 118 26.38 -8.74 -7.09
C PRO A 118 27.51 -8.80 -8.13
N GLU A 119 27.43 -9.76 -9.06
CA GLU A 119 28.43 -9.97 -10.11
C GLU A 119 29.87 -10.23 -9.59
N SER A 120 30.02 -10.54 -8.30
CA SER A 120 31.28 -10.86 -7.64
C SER A 120 31.26 -12.32 -7.12
N ASP A 121 32.20 -12.69 -6.25
CA ASP A 121 32.22 -14.01 -5.63
C ASP A 121 30.95 -14.24 -4.79
N ALA A 122 30.05 -15.12 -5.27
CA ALA A 122 28.77 -15.43 -4.65
C ALA A 122 28.88 -16.10 -3.26
N ARG A 123 30.10 -16.40 -2.80
CA ARG A 123 30.39 -16.89 -1.45
C ARG A 123 30.69 -15.77 -0.45
N LEU A 124 30.84 -14.52 -0.89
CA LEU A 124 31.06 -13.38 0.00
C LEU A 124 29.73 -12.74 0.41
N ALA A 125 29.62 -12.45 1.70
CA ALA A 125 28.46 -11.75 2.27
C ALA A 125 28.87 -10.87 3.45
N LEU A 126 27.99 -9.94 3.80
CA LEU A 126 28.10 -9.14 5.01
C LEU A 126 27.01 -9.57 6.00
N VAL A 127 27.42 -9.71 7.25
CA VAL A 127 26.56 -10.00 8.40
C VAL A 127 26.25 -8.70 9.12
N THR A 128 24.96 -8.45 9.35
CA THR A 128 24.48 -7.41 10.26
C THR A 128 24.58 -7.93 11.70
N PRO A 129 25.35 -7.28 12.58
CA PRO A 129 25.53 -7.73 13.96
C PRO A 129 24.22 -7.82 14.73
N ILE A 130 24.10 -8.83 15.59
CA ILE A 130 22.86 -9.07 16.35
C ILE A 130 22.53 -7.91 17.29
N ASP A 131 23.54 -7.25 17.87
CA ASP A 131 23.30 -6.12 18.77
C ASP A 131 22.66 -4.95 18.02
N ALA A 132 23.07 -4.67 16.77
CA ALA A 132 22.43 -3.66 15.93
C ALA A 132 20.97 -4.03 15.59
N MET A 133 20.69 -5.31 15.34
CA MET A 133 19.31 -5.79 15.11
C MET A 133 18.44 -5.64 16.35
N ARG A 134 19.00 -5.89 17.55
CA ARG A 134 18.31 -5.75 18.84
C ARG A 134 18.11 -4.30 19.22
N GLU A 135 19.11 -3.45 19.01
CA GLU A 135 19.02 -2.00 19.24
C GLU A 135 17.92 -1.36 18.39
N GLY A 136 17.84 -1.74 17.11
CA GLY A 136 16.74 -1.33 16.24
C GLY A 136 15.37 -1.83 16.70
N ALA A 137 15.32 -2.85 17.55
CA ALA A 137 14.10 -3.41 18.15
C ALA A 137 13.76 -2.82 19.53
N LEU A 138 14.58 -1.92 20.11
CA LEU A 138 14.44 -1.37 21.48
C LEU A 138 13.26 -0.37 21.67
N ASP A 139 12.11 -0.64 21.06
CA ASP A 139 10.81 -0.16 21.56
C ASP A 139 9.92 -1.35 21.96
N TRP A 140 10.56 -2.44 22.41
CA TRP A 140 9.90 -3.69 22.84
C TRP A 140 9.20 -3.58 24.22
N GLY A 141 8.72 -2.38 24.57
CA GLY A 141 8.00 -2.06 25.79
C GLY A 141 8.64 -0.93 26.60
N ASP A 142 8.53 0.32 26.13
CA ASP A 142 8.30 1.55 26.94
C ASP A 142 8.51 2.82 26.10
N GLY A 143 7.65 3.07 25.11
CA GLY A 143 7.48 4.38 24.46
C GLY A 143 8.68 4.93 23.64
N PRO A 144 8.42 5.86 22.70
CA PRO A 144 9.39 6.22 21.68
C PRO A 144 10.56 7.01 22.29
N SER A 145 11.73 6.39 22.42
CA SER A 145 12.99 7.11 22.53
C SER A 145 13.59 7.31 21.14
N ALA A 146 13.55 8.57 20.69
CA ALA A 146 14.12 9.05 19.44
C ALA A 146 15.64 8.85 19.39
N GLY A 147 16.07 7.70 18.88
CA GLY A 147 17.38 7.56 18.26
C GLY A 147 17.31 8.13 16.84
N THR A 148 18.01 9.24 16.59
CA THR A 148 18.14 9.80 15.24
C THR A 148 19.00 8.86 14.40
N PHE A 149 18.37 7.89 13.72
CA PHE A 149 19.04 7.13 12.68
C PHE A 149 19.26 8.05 11.48
N ALA A 150 20.52 8.18 11.06
CA ALA A 150 20.88 8.95 9.88
C ALA A 150 20.15 8.38 8.63
N PRO A 151 19.78 9.21 7.64
CA PRO A 151 19.23 8.71 6.39
C PRO A 151 20.16 7.64 5.81
N HIS A 152 19.59 6.48 5.48
CA HIS A 152 20.35 5.33 4.98
C HIS A 152 21.27 5.76 3.85
N ALA A 153 22.60 5.63 4.02
CA ALA A 153 23.50 5.90 2.91
C ALA A 153 23.37 4.77 1.88
N ASP A 154 23.37 5.14 0.61
CA ASP A 154 23.27 4.20 -0.51
C ASP A 154 24.55 3.34 -0.57
N LEU A 155 24.44 2.11 -0.04
CA LEU A 155 25.48 1.08 -0.12
C LEU A 155 25.83 0.70 -1.57
N GLY A 156 24.90 0.92 -2.51
CA GLY A 156 25.04 0.56 -3.91
C GLY A 156 26.23 1.25 -4.59
N ALA A 157 26.60 2.45 -4.14
CA ALA A 157 27.77 3.17 -4.62
C ALA A 157 29.10 2.42 -4.36
N ASN A 158 29.13 1.54 -3.36
CA ASN A 158 30.30 0.72 -3.00
C ASN A 158 30.21 -0.72 -3.56
N GLY A 159 29.21 -1.02 -4.40
CA GLY A 159 28.99 -2.37 -4.96
C GLY A 159 28.43 -3.38 -3.96
N VAL A 160 28.01 -2.93 -2.76
CA VAL A 160 27.34 -3.72 -1.74
C VAL A 160 25.85 -3.49 -1.85
N VAL A 161 25.04 -4.56 -1.88
CA VAL A 161 23.57 -4.42 -1.86
C VAL A 161 22.96 -5.42 -0.90
N PRO A 162 21.78 -5.11 -0.31
CA PRO A 162 21.02 -6.10 0.45
C PRO A 162 20.76 -7.35 -0.39
N ILE A 163 20.77 -8.52 0.27
CA ILE A 163 20.38 -9.78 -0.36
C ILE A 163 18.97 -9.59 -0.93
N ALA A 164 18.85 -9.76 -2.24
CA ALA A 164 17.58 -9.58 -2.92
C ALA A 164 16.47 -10.36 -2.22
N THR A 165 15.31 -9.73 -2.03
CA THR A 165 14.22 -10.35 -1.26
C THR A 165 13.17 -10.88 -2.24
N PRO A 166 12.88 -12.20 -2.25
CA PRO A 166 11.83 -12.76 -3.07
C PRO A 166 10.47 -12.18 -2.68
N LEU A 167 9.81 -11.58 -3.66
CA LEU A 167 8.44 -11.11 -3.55
C LEU A 167 7.54 -12.22 -4.09
N ALA A 168 7.00 -13.02 -3.18
CA ALA A 168 6.03 -14.06 -3.48
C ALA A 168 4.71 -13.40 -3.90
N VAL A 169 4.35 -13.62 -5.17
CA VAL A 169 3.11 -13.10 -5.76
C VAL A 169 2.22 -14.27 -6.17
N ALA A 170 0.95 -14.24 -5.76
CA ALA A 170 -0.07 -15.15 -6.24
C ALA A 170 -1.37 -14.40 -6.57
N GLY A 171 -2.10 -14.91 -7.56
CA GLY A 171 -3.36 -14.29 -8.01
C GLY A 171 -3.20 -13.06 -8.89
N LEU A 172 -1.98 -12.61 -9.22
CA LEU A 172 -1.73 -11.51 -10.17
C LEU A 172 -1.34 -12.02 -11.56
N GLY A 173 -1.98 -11.46 -12.58
CA GLY A 173 -1.59 -11.54 -13.98
C GLY A 173 -0.42 -10.61 -14.34
N ALA A 174 0.09 -10.76 -15.57
CA ALA A 174 1.30 -10.08 -16.01
C ALA A 174 1.21 -8.54 -15.98
N ARG A 175 0.04 -7.96 -16.26
CA ARG A 175 -0.16 -6.50 -16.26
C ARG A 175 -0.19 -5.92 -14.85
N ALA A 176 -0.88 -6.57 -13.92
CA ALA A 176 -0.86 -6.18 -12.51
C ALA A 176 0.54 -6.33 -11.90
N LEU A 177 1.27 -7.38 -12.28
CA LEU A 177 2.68 -7.56 -11.89
C LEU A 177 3.58 -6.44 -12.45
N ALA A 178 3.38 -6.02 -13.70
CA ALA A 178 4.12 -4.89 -14.27
C ALA A 178 3.80 -3.56 -13.57
N LEU A 179 2.55 -3.35 -13.15
CA LEU A 179 2.19 -2.17 -12.36
C LEU A 179 2.84 -2.19 -10.97
N LEU A 180 2.89 -3.37 -10.32
CA LEU A 180 3.61 -3.56 -9.05
C LEU A 180 5.10 -3.22 -9.19
N ASP A 181 5.74 -3.70 -10.26
CA ASP A 181 7.15 -3.43 -10.59
C ASP A 181 7.43 -1.93 -10.77
N GLN A 182 6.57 -1.22 -11.50
CA GLN A 182 6.71 0.21 -11.77
C GLN A 182 6.47 1.11 -10.55
N THR A 183 5.86 0.58 -9.48
CA THR A 183 5.40 1.40 -8.35
C THR A 183 6.07 1.00 -7.04
N VAL A 184 5.68 -0.12 -6.44
CA VAL A 184 6.21 -0.56 -5.13
C VAL A 184 7.68 -0.95 -5.24
N LEU A 185 8.09 -1.62 -6.34
CA LEU A 185 9.45 -2.11 -6.47
C LEU A 185 10.43 -1.02 -6.91
N SER A 186 9.96 -0.04 -7.68
CA SER A 186 10.77 1.10 -8.12
C SER A 186 11.12 2.06 -6.98
N THR A 187 10.33 2.06 -5.90
CA THR A 187 10.57 2.86 -4.69
C THR A 187 11.31 2.10 -3.59
N ALA A 188 11.49 0.79 -3.73
CA ALA A 188 12.18 -0.01 -2.72
C ALA A 188 13.67 0.38 -2.63
N THR A 189 14.21 0.38 -1.42
CA THR A 189 15.62 0.69 -1.15
C THR A 189 16.59 -0.41 -1.61
N HIS A 190 16.07 -1.55 -2.07
CA HIS A 190 16.86 -2.68 -2.58
C HIS A 190 16.06 -3.55 -3.56
N ALA A 191 16.77 -4.49 -4.20
CA ALA A 191 16.20 -5.35 -5.21
C ALA A 191 15.15 -6.32 -4.64
N LEU A 192 13.89 -6.04 -4.91
CA LEU A 192 12.78 -6.98 -4.75
C LEU A 192 12.62 -7.79 -6.05
N ARG A 193 12.51 -9.11 -5.93
CA ARG A 193 12.39 -10.00 -7.10
C ARG A 193 11.03 -10.65 -7.11
N PRO A 194 10.11 -10.24 -8.00
CA PRO A 194 8.83 -10.92 -8.13
C PRO A 194 9.03 -12.35 -8.56
N VAL A 195 8.51 -13.27 -7.76
CA VAL A 195 8.46 -14.69 -8.05
C VAL A 195 7.02 -15.12 -7.92
N GLN A 196 6.47 -15.69 -8.99
CA GLN A 196 5.15 -16.30 -8.91
C GLN A 196 5.22 -17.50 -7.97
N ALA A 197 4.59 -17.36 -6.80
CA ALA A 197 4.45 -18.42 -5.83
C ALA A 197 3.17 -19.22 -6.12
N GLY A 198 3.12 -20.47 -5.65
CA GLY A 198 1.85 -21.16 -5.56
C GLY A 198 0.93 -20.36 -4.63
N GLY A 199 -0.29 -20.07 -5.07
CA GLY A 199 -1.30 -19.44 -4.18
C GLY A 199 -1.44 -20.25 -2.91
N ALA A 200 -1.78 -19.57 -1.79
CA ALA A 200 -1.91 -20.18 -0.47
C ALA A 200 -2.68 -21.51 -0.57
N SER A 201 -1.93 -22.60 -0.65
CA SER A 201 -2.51 -23.93 -0.71
C SER A 201 -3.20 -24.11 0.64
N ARG A 202 -4.41 -24.69 0.64
CA ARG A 202 -5.04 -25.24 1.85
C ARG A 202 -4.27 -26.48 2.34
N SER A 203 -2.95 -26.39 2.43
CA SER A 203 -2.18 -27.36 3.18
C SER A 203 -2.23 -26.92 4.64
N PRO A 204 -2.72 -27.77 5.55
CA PRO A 204 -2.56 -27.53 6.97
C PRO A 204 -1.09 -27.85 7.30
N ASP A 205 -0.17 -26.96 6.97
CA ASP A 205 1.07 -26.93 7.73
C ASP A 205 0.68 -26.30 9.06
N ALA A 206 0.42 -27.15 10.06
CA ALA A 206 0.27 -26.73 11.43
C ALA A 206 1.39 -25.73 11.71
N ALA A 207 1.06 -24.51 12.18
CA ALA A 207 2.04 -23.49 12.51
C ALA A 207 3.26 -24.11 13.17
N ARG A 208 4.33 -24.27 12.37
CA ARG A 208 5.63 -24.56 12.96
C ARG A 208 6.02 -23.28 13.65
N GLN A 209 6.23 -23.38 14.96
CA GLN A 209 6.83 -22.29 15.70
C GLN A 209 8.10 -21.86 14.96
N PRO A 210 8.24 -20.56 14.64
CA PRO A 210 9.42 -20.08 13.95
C PRO A 210 10.65 -20.35 14.81
N VAL A 211 11.68 -20.95 14.21
CA VAL A 211 13.00 -21.15 14.82
C VAL A 211 14.08 -20.39 14.05
N PRO A 212 15.26 -20.10 14.63
CA PRO A 212 16.35 -19.46 13.90
C PRO A 212 16.69 -20.23 12.61
N GLY A 213 16.76 -19.52 11.49
CA GLY A 213 16.96 -20.08 10.15
C GLY A 213 15.68 -20.44 9.39
N SER A 214 14.51 -20.43 10.02
CA SER A 214 13.22 -20.73 9.36
C SER A 214 12.87 -19.65 8.33
N ALA A 215 12.08 -20.00 7.31
CA ALA A 215 11.52 -19.01 6.40
C ALA A 215 10.24 -18.38 6.98
N VAL A 216 10.11 -17.07 6.82
CA VAL A 216 8.94 -16.27 7.20
C VAL A 216 8.62 -15.29 6.09
N ALA A 217 7.41 -14.75 6.08
CA ALA A 217 7.03 -13.71 5.14
C ALA A 217 6.29 -12.55 5.81
N VAL A 218 6.48 -11.35 5.24
CA VAL A 218 5.69 -10.15 5.53
C VAL A 218 4.65 -10.01 4.42
N ALA A 219 3.37 -10.16 4.74
CA ALA A 219 2.31 -10.28 3.74
C ALA A 219 1.49 -8.99 3.53
N LEU A 220 1.91 -8.15 2.58
CA LEU A 220 1.26 -6.86 2.30
C LEU A 220 -0.18 -6.98 1.80
N VAL A 221 -0.48 -8.04 1.04
CA VAL A 221 -1.83 -8.39 0.59
C VAL A 221 -2.07 -9.88 0.82
N ARG A 222 -3.24 -10.25 1.35
CA ARG A 222 -3.63 -11.63 1.67
C ARG A 222 -5.07 -11.92 1.23
N GLY A 223 -5.33 -13.10 0.65
CA GLY A 223 -6.68 -13.49 0.19
C GLY A 223 -6.67 -14.02 -1.24
N ASP A 224 -7.62 -13.60 -2.07
CA ASP A 224 -7.66 -13.96 -3.50
C ASP A 224 -6.40 -13.50 -4.27
N ILE A 225 -5.74 -12.46 -3.76
CA ILE A 225 -4.43 -11.99 -4.19
C ILE A 225 -3.47 -12.11 -3.00
N THR A 226 -2.24 -12.53 -3.26
CA THR A 226 -1.17 -12.53 -2.25
C THR A 226 0.03 -11.77 -2.80
N ILE A 227 0.50 -10.79 -2.02
CA ILE A 227 1.76 -10.08 -2.24
C ILE A 227 2.50 -10.12 -0.92
N ALA A 228 3.58 -10.90 -0.86
CA ALA A 228 4.34 -11.09 0.37
C ALA A 228 5.84 -11.18 0.10
N VAL A 229 6.62 -10.78 1.08
CA VAL A 229 8.08 -10.70 0.98
C VAL A 229 8.66 -11.76 1.88
N VAL A 230 9.49 -12.64 1.33
CA VAL A 230 10.02 -13.82 2.03
C VAL A 230 11.44 -13.58 2.49
N GLY A 231 11.73 -13.91 3.74
CA GLY A 231 13.09 -13.92 4.28
C GLY A 231 13.26 -14.98 5.36
N THR A 232 14.31 -14.83 6.16
CA THR A 232 14.73 -15.82 7.15
C THR A 232 14.72 -15.23 8.56
N VAL A 233 14.35 -16.05 9.54
CA VAL A 233 14.38 -15.72 10.97
C VAL A 233 15.82 -15.73 11.49
N THR A 234 16.25 -14.65 12.12
CA THR A 234 17.56 -14.54 12.76
C THR A 234 17.54 -15.09 14.18
N ASP A 235 16.68 -14.52 15.03
CA ASP A 235 16.59 -14.85 16.46
C ASP A 235 15.11 -14.82 16.87
N VAL A 236 14.76 -15.61 17.87
CA VAL A 236 13.38 -15.77 18.32
C VAL A 236 13.34 -15.97 19.84
N THR A 237 12.49 -15.22 20.50
CA THR A 237 12.16 -15.39 21.92
C THR A 237 10.76 -15.99 22.03
N SER A 238 10.19 -16.06 23.24
CA SER A 238 8.81 -16.52 23.41
C SER A 238 7.75 -15.61 22.79
N ASP A 239 8.13 -14.36 22.52
CA ASP A 239 7.23 -13.24 22.35
C ASP A 239 7.69 -12.31 21.21
N ALA A 240 8.94 -12.41 20.77
CA ALA A 240 9.53 -11.59 19.71
C ALA A 240 10.24 -12.43 18.65
N LEU A 241 10.45 -11.82 17.48
CA LEU A 241 11.24 -12.37 16.39
C LEU A 241 12.01 -11.27 15.66
N LEU A 242 13.24 -11.57 15.25
CA LEU A 242 14.08 -10.73 14.37
C LEU A 242 14.30 -11.43 13.02
N ALA A 243 14.27 -10.68 11.91
CA ALA A 243 14.46 -11.23 10.56
C ALA A 243 15.10 -10.24 9.57
N PHE A 244 15.44 -10.75 8.38
CA PHE A 244 16.03 -10.06 7.20
C PHE A 244 17.47 -9.53 7.40
N GLY A 245 17.81 -8.96 8.55
CA GLY A 245 19.14 -8.37 8.76
C GLY A 245 19.40 -7.11 7.93
N HIS A 246 18.43 -6.62 7.17
CA HIS A 246 18.44 -5.36 6.43
C HIS A 246 16.99 -4.85 6.30
N PRO A 247 16.77 -3.56 5.98
CA PRO A 247 15.42 -3.02 5.84
C PRO A 247 14.62 -3.75 4.76
N PHE A 248 13.31 -3.86 4.95
CA PHE A 248 12.41 -4.20 3.85
C PHE A 248 12.07 -2.95 3.03
N LEU A 249 11.43 -1.95 3.62
CA LEU A 249 11.22 -0.63 3.02
C LEU A 249 11.97 0.47 3.81
N GLY A 250 12.44 0.17 5.03
CA GLY A 250 13.14 1.12 5.89
C GLY A 250 12.23 2.22 6.42
N VAL A 251 10.95 1.90 6.64
CA VAL A 251 9.92 2.89 6.97
C VAL A 251 9.67 3.04 8.47
N GLY A 252 10.45 2.36 9.32
CA GLY A 252 10.38 2.45 10.76
C GLY A 252 9.18 1.71 11.35
N PRO A 253 8.39 2.32 12.24
CA PRO A 253 7.24 1.68 12.86
C PRO A 253 6.20 1.20 11.83
N THR A 254 5.70 -0.02 12.03
CA THR A 254 4.76 -0.70 11.13
C THR A 254 3.77 -1.54 11.91
N SER A 255 2.72 -2.02 11.23
CA SER A 255 1.81 -3.04 11.72
C SER A 255 1.53 -4.03 10.59
N TRP A 256 2.55 -4.79 10.19
CA TRP A 256 2.46 -5.69 9.04
C TRP A 256 2.35 -7.16 9.46
N PRO A 257 1.55 -7.99 8.79
CA PRO A 257 1.37 -9.38 9.16
C PRO A 257 2.66 -10.18 8.92
N LEU A 258 3.14 -10.82 9.98
CA LEU A 258 4.15 -11.87 9.91
C LEU A 258 3.44 -13.22 9.78
N VAL A 259 3.78 -13.97 8.74
CA VAL A 259 3.21 -15.29 8.44
C VAL A 259 4.32 -16.31 8.18
N PRO A 260 4.09 -17.63 8.34
CA PRO A 260 5.09 -18.61 8.00
C PRO A 260 5.28 -18.67 6.48
N ALA A 261 6.46 -19.11 6.04
CA ALA A 261 6.72 -19.39 4.64
C ALA A 261 7.41 -20.74 4.51
N THR A 262 7.04 -21.51 3.49
CA THR A 262 7.63 -22.83 3.24
C THR A 262 8.45 -22.83 1.97
N VAL A 263 9.74 -23.11 2.10
CA VAL A 263 10.65 -23.16 0.95
C VAL A 263 10.33 -24.42 0.14
N THR A 264 9.91 -24.22 -1.11
CA THR A 264 9.60 -25.31 -2.04
C THR A 264 10.82 -25.73 -2.84
N ALA A 265 11.63 -24.77 -3.27
CA ALA A 265 12.85 -24.99 -4.03
C ALA A 265 13.82 -23.82 -3.85
N ILE A 266 15.11 -24.06 -4.10
CA ILE A 266 16.08 -23.00 -4.35
C ILE A 266 16.41 -23.07 -5.83
N VAL A 267 16.08 -22.02 -6.57
CA VAL A 267 16.26 -21.97 -8.02
C VAL A 267 17.67 -21.46 -8.32
N PRO A 268 18.53 -22.28 -8.98
CA PRO A 268 19.85 -21.85 -9.39
C PRO A 268 19.77 -20.70 -10.39
N SER A 269 20.77 -19.83 -10.39
CA SER A 269 20.82 -18.66 -11.26
C SER A 269 22.27 -18.30 -11.58
N ARG A 270 22.48 -17.70 -12.76
CA ARG A 270 23.80 -17.16 -13.15
C ARG A 270 24.07 -15.79 -12.57
N VAL A 271 23.04 -15.13 -12.03
CA VAL A 271 23.11 -13.80 -11.42
C VAL A 271 23.06 -13.96 -9.91
N VAL A 272 21.87 -14.24 -9.36
CA VAL A 272 21.65 -14.53 -7.93
C VAL A 272 20.63 -15.65 -7.80
N PRO A 273 20.95 -16.79 -7.12
CA PRO A 273 19.99 -17.87 -6.86
C PRO A 273 18.88 -17.38 -5.93
N PHE A 274 17.71 -18.01 -5.89
CA PHE A 274 16.59 -17.52 -5.08
C PHE A 274 15.71 -18.63 -4.51
N LYS A 275 15.17 -18.40 -3.30
CA LYS A 275 14.15 -19.26 -2.70
C LYS A 275 12.82 -19.06 -3.41
N LEU A 276 12.22 -20.16 -3.87
CA LEU A 276 10.81 -20.25 -4.24
C LEU A 276 10.05 -20.76 -3.02
N ALA A 277 9.15 -19.96 -2.47
CA ALA A 277 8.43 -20.29 -1.24
C ALA A 277 6.92 -20.10 -1.40
N ASN A 278 6.16 -20.93 -0.70
CA ASN A 278 4.73 -20.74 -0.51
C ASN A 278 4.51 -19.95 0.78
N VAL A 279 3.55 -19.02 0.76
CA VAL A 279 3.24 -18.15 1.89
C VAL A 279 2.08 -18.77 2.66
N GLY A 280 2.25 -18.90 3.97
CA GLY A 280 1.24 -19.46 4.87
C GLY A 280 0.08 -18.51 5.12
N GLY A 281 -1.07 -19.08 5.45
CA GLY A 281 -2.28 -18.32 5.78
C GLY A 281 -2.43 -18.00 7.27
N GLU A 282 -1.68 -18.66 8.16
CA GLU A 282 -1.74 -18.44 9.60
C GLU A 282 -0.89 -17.24 10.02
N LEU A 283 -1.39 -16.42 10.93
CA LEU A 283 -0.65 -15.29 11.47
C LEU A 283 0.28 -15.77 12.58
N LEU A 284 1.56 -15.43 12.49
CA LEU A 284 2.53 -15.63 13.58
C LEU A 284 2.56 -14.44 14.53
N GLY A 285 2.32 -13.24 14.01
CA GLY A 285 2.33 -12.00 14.77
C GLY A 285 2.40 -10.78 13.85
N THR A 286 2.91 -9.69 14.40
CA THR A 286 2.97 -8.38 13.74
C THR A 286 4.40 -7.88 13.67
N VAL A 287 4.87 -7.51 12.48
CA VAL A 287 6.07 -6.71 12.30
C VAL A 287 5.77 -5.31 12.83
N VAL A 288 6.48 -4.92 13.88
CA VAL A 288 6.29 -3.65 14.60
C VAL A 288 7.32 -2.60 14.17
N GLN A 289 8.44 -3.06 13.58
CA GLN A 289 9.54 -2.20 13.18
C GLN A 289 10.24 -2.74 11.93
N ASP A 290 10.48 -1.85 10.97
CA ASP A 290 11.26 -2.06 9.76
C ASP A 290 12.41 -1.03 9.71
N GLY A 291 13.56 -1.42 10.27
CA GLY A 291 14.69 -0.52 10.54
C GLY A 291 15.96 -0.83 9.73
N PRO A 292 17.02 -0.02 9.90
CA PRO A 292 18.31 -0.17 9.20
C PRO A 292 18.94 -1.56 9.29
N ALA A 293 18.73 -2.26 10.40
CA ALA A 293 19.36 -3.53 10.71
C ALA A 293 18.47 -4.76 10.43
N GLY A 294 17.25 -4.57 9.93
CA GLY A 294 16.28 -5.65 9.79
C GLY A 294 14.89 -5.30 10.29
N ILE A 295 14.05 -6.33 10.35
CA ILE A 295 12.70 -6.23 10.89
C ILE A 295 12.61 -6.87 12.27
N ALA A 296 11.75 -6.32 13.12
CA ALA A 296 11.37 -6.89 14.40
C ALA A 296 9.85 -7.11 14.45
N ALA A 297 9.43 -8.23 15.02
CA ALA A 297 8.04 -8.62 15.13
C ALA A 297 7.67 -9.05 16.55
N ALA A 298 6.46 -8.70 16.97
CA ALA A 298 5.80 -9.22 18.17
C ALA A 298 4.96 -10.44 17.79
N LEU A 299 5.20 -11.57 18.45
CA LEU A 299 4.52 -12.84 18.19
C LEU A 299 3.17 -12.88 18.92
N GLY A 300 2.14 -13.40 18.24
CA GLY A 300 0.78 -13.53 18.78
C GLY A 300 -0.04 -12.23 18.81
N GLU A 301 0.51 -11.11 18.34
CA GLU A 301 -0.23 -9.86 18.15
C GLU A 301 -0.83 -9.77 16.74
N ASP A 302 -2.10 -9.35 16.65
CA ASP A 302 -2.80 -9.16 15.39
C ASP A 302 -2.44 -7.81 14.73
N PRO A 303 -2.08 -7.79 13.43
CA PRO A 303 -1.74 -6.57 12.71
C PRO A 303 -3.00 -5.81 12.32
N GLU A 304 -2.85 -4.51 12.08
CA GLU A 304 -3.91 -3.69 11.51
C GLU A 304 -4.01 -3.95 10.00
N MET A 305 -5.22 -4.30 9.55
CA MET A 305 -5.51 -4.64 8.15
C MET A 305 -6.78 -3.94 7.68
N VAL A 306 -6.82 -3.59 6.39
CA VAL A 306 -8.00 -3.08 5.71
C VAL A 306 -8.63 -4.19 4.89
N ALA A 307 -9.88 -4.53 5.21
CA ALA A 307 -10.63 -5.53 4.45
C ALA A 307 -11.10 -4.94 3.11
N VAL A 308 -10.67 -5.51 1.98
CA VAL A 308 -10.98 -4.99 0.65
C VAL A 308 -11.84 -5.98 -0.14
N THR A 309 -12.90 -5.46 -0.75
CA THR A 309 -13.73 -6.19 -1.72
C THR A 309 -13.80 -5.41 -3.02
N VAL A 310 -13.34 -6.02 -4.12
CA VAL A 310 -13.43 -5.43 -5.47
C VAL A 310 -14.38 -6.28 -6.31
N GLY A 311 -15.54 -5.72 -6.65
CA GLY A 311 -16.51 -6.32 -7.55
C GLY A 311 -16.42 -5.70 -8.94
N VAL A 312 -16.24 -6.51 -9.98
CA VAL A 312 -16.19 -6.04 -11.38
C VAL A 312 -17.29 -6.68 -12.19
N THR A 313 -18.02 -5.86 -12.94
CA THR A 313 -19.05 -6.29 -13.89
C THR A 313 -18.72 -5.80 -15.29
N THR A 314 -18.82 -6.68 -16.29
CA THR A 314 -18.64 -6.34 -17.71
C THR A 314 -19.54 -7.20 -18.59
N GLY A 315 -20.52 -6.56 -19.23
CA GLY A 315 -21.58 -7.27 -19.95
C GLY A 315 -22.28 -8.29 -19.05
N SER A 316 -22.18 -9.58 -19.38
CA SER A 316 -22.74 -10.68 -18.58
C SER A 316 -21.75 -11.31 -17.59
N ARG A 317 -20.51 -10.83 -17.52
CA ARG A 317 -19.49 -11.37 -16.61
C ARG A 317 -19.47 -10.54 -15.33
N HIS A 318 -19.32 -11.24 -14.22
CA HIS A 318 -19.17 -10.65 -12.91
C HIS A 318 -18.15 -11.46 -12.11
N GLU A 319 -17.23 -10.78 -11.44
CA GLU A 319 -16.28 -11.39 -10.52
C GLU A 319 -16.11 -10.49 -9.30
N THR A 320 -15.83 -11.11 -8.16
CA THR A 320 -15.53 -10.39 -6.92
C THR A 320 -14.25 -10.96 -6.34
N LEU A 321 -13.27 -10.12 -6.09
CA LEU A 321 -12.05 -10.46 -5.35
C LEU A 321 -12.16 -9.93 -3.93
N ARG A 322 -11.73 -10.74 -2.96
CA ARG A 322 -11.67 -10.41 -1.53
C ARG A 322 -10.25 -10.62 -1.02
N PHE A 323 -9.70 -9.61 -0.39
CA PHE A 323 -8.35 -9.63 0.15
C PHE A 323 -8.22 -8.57 1.24
N ASP A 324 -7.29 -8.79 2.15
CA ASP A 324 -6.87 -7.84 3.16
C ASP A 324 -5.58 -7.16 2.69
N VAL A 325 -5.49 -5.85 2.88
CA VAL A 325 -4.29 -5.04 2.63
C VAL A 325 -3.79 -4.51 3.96
N VAL A 326 -2.47 -4.42 4.15
CA VAL A 326 -1.90 -3.76 5.34
C VAL A 326 -2.50 -2.36 5.55
N ALA A 327 -2.85 -2.03 6.79
CA ALA A 327 -3.34 -0.70 7.16
C ALA A 327 -2.17 0.29 7.27
N ASP A 328 -1.52 0.55 6.14
CA ASP A 328 -0.37 1.43 6.05
C ASP A 328 -0.54 2.41 4.90
N GLU A 329 -0.67 3.69 5.24
CA GLU A 329 -1.01 4.75 4.30
C GLU A 329 0.02 4.94 3.18
N ARG A 330 1.25 4.46 3.40
CA ARG A 330 2.37 4.54 2.44
C ARG A 330 2.21 3.56 1.29
N VAL A 331 1.48 2.46 1.48
CA VAL A 331 1.39 1.37 0.48
C VAL A 331 -0.03 0.97 0.11
N TRP A 332 -1.03 1.23 0.95
CA TRP A 332 -2.39 0.83 0.65
C TRP A 332 -3.01 1.40 -0.65
N PRO A 333 -2.67 2.60 -1.22
CA PRO A 333 -3.41 3.08 -2.39
C PRO A 333 -2.91 2.36 -3.64
N VAL A 334 -1.59 2.15 -3.72
CA VAL A 334 -0.95 1.44 -4.82
C VAL A 334 -1.32 -0.05 -4.80
N LEU A 335 -1.40 -0.68 -3.63
CA LEU A 335 -1.85 -2.06 -3.50
C LEU A 335 -3.32 -2.22 -3.92
N LEU A 336 -4.19 -1.24 -3.61
CA LEU A 336 -5.56 -1.21 -4.12
C LEU A 336 -5.59 -1.06 -5.65
N ALA A 337 -4.78 -0.17 -6.24
CA ALA A 337 -4.71 0.01 -7.69
C ALA A 337 -4.29 -1.29 -8.40
N ILE A 338 -3.23 -1.95 -7.92
CA ILE A 338 -2.72 -3.21 -8.49
C ILE A 338 -3.79 -4.31 -8.42
N SER A 339 -4.42 -4.45 -7.26
CA SER A 339 -5.44 -5.49 -7.04
C SER A 339 -6.72 -5.22 -7.83
N THR A 340 -7.07 -3.96 -8.01
CA THR A 340 -8.20 -3.55 -8.85
C THR A 340 -7.92 -3.81 -10.33
N LEU A 341 -6.72 -3.53 -10.82
CA LEU A 341 -6.32 -3.85 -12.19
C LEU A 341 -6.43 -5.36 -12.45
N GLU A 342 -5.98 -6.18 -11.50
CA GLU A 342 -6.13 -7.64 -11.58
C GLU A 342 -7.61 -8.05 -11.65
N ALA A 343 -8.46 -7.51 -10.77
CA ALA A 343 -9.89 -7.82 -10.77
C ALA A 343 -10.55 -7.49 -12.13
N ILE A 344 -10.20 -6.33 -12.71
CA ILE A 344 -10.73 -5.92 -14.01
C ILE A 344 -10.23 -6.83 -15.12
N ASP A 345 -8.92 -7.09 -15.18
CA ASP A 345 -8.32 -7.88 -16.25
C ASP A 345 -8.78 -9.33 -16.24
N ARG A 346 -8.97 -9.91 -15.05
CA ARG A 346 -9.49 -11.28 -14.88
C ARG A 346 -10.94 -11.43 -15.35
N THR A 347 -11.75 -10.40 -15.10
CA THR A 347 -13.17 -10.37 -15.50
C THR A 347 -13.34 -10.06 -16.99
N TRP A 348 -12.71 -8.98 -17.46
CA TRP A 348 -12.87 -8.46 -18.82
C TRP A 348 -12.08 -9.29 -19.85
N ARG A 349 -10.91 -9.79 -19.46
CA ARG A 349 -10.01 -10.66 -20.26
C ARG A 349 -9.52 -10.04 -21.57
N ARG A 350 -9.39 -8.72 -21.59
CA ARG A 350 -8.84 -7.95 -22.70
C ARG A 350 -8.38 -6.58 -22.23
N THR A 351 -7.60 -5.91 -23.06
CA THR A 351 -7.24 -4.50 -22.91
C THR A 351 -7.88 -3.74 -24.06
N GLY A 352 -8.42 -2.55 -23.78
CA GLY A 352 -9.04 -1.74 -24.81
C GLY A 352 -9.63 -0.44 -24.29
N SER A 353 -10.17 0.34 -25.22
CA SER A 353 -10.95 1.52 -24.91
C SER A 353 -12.28 1.17 -24.25
N GLY A 354 -12.87 2.15 -23.58
CA GLY A 354 -14.16 1.98 -22.94
C GLY A 354 -14.46 3.07 -21.92
N THR A 355 -15.47 2.81 -21.11
CA THR A 355 -15.86 3.63 -19.98
C THR A 355 -16.04 2.75 -18.74
N ALA A 356 -15.55 3.23 -17.61
CA ALA A 356 -15.71 2.60 -16.32
C ALA A 356 -16.54 3.49 -15.39
N ASP A 357 -17.57 2.91 -14.80
CA ASP A 357 -18.31 3.46 -13.67
C ASP A 357 -17.74 2.83 -12.39
N ILE A 358 -17.34 3.64 -11.42
CA ILE A 358 -16.72 3.19 -10.16
C ILE A 358 -17.53 3.75 -8.99
N ALA A 359 -17.82 2.91 -8.00
CA ALA A 359 -18.40 3.31 -6.74
C ALA A 359 -17.56 2.76 -5.59
N TRP A 360 -17.39 3.57 -4.55
CA TRP A 360 -16.69 3.20 -3.33
C TRP A 360 -17.64 3.28 -2.13
N GLU A 361 -17.45 2.36 -1.20
CA GLU A 361 -17.90 2.50 0.18
C GLU A 361 -16.68 2.25 1.08
N ILE A 362 -16.27 3.26 1.85
CA ILE A 362 -15.08 3.22 2.70
C ILE A 362 -15.54 3.40 4.15
N ASP A 363 -15.32 2.38 4.96
CA ASP A 363 -15.65 2.40 6.38
C ASP A 363 -14.52 3.08 7.15
N LEU A 364 -14.84 4.23 7.76
CA LEU A 364 -13.92 5.04 8.55
C LEU A 364 -14.33 5.02 10.04
N PRO A 365 -13.39 5.07 10.99
CA PRO A 365 -13.71 5.11 12.41
C PRO A 365 -14.53 6.36 12.78
N GLY A 366 -15.52 6.20 13.65
CA GLY A 366 -16.23 7.32 14.28
C GLY A 366 -17.25 8.07 13.40
N GLY A 367 -17.59 7.55 12.21
CA GLY A 367 -18.57 8.19 11.32
C GLY A 367 -19.29 7.21 10.38
N PRO A 368 -20.25 7.70 9.58
CA PRO A 368 -20.86 6.90 8.52
C PRO A 368 -19.85 6.60 7.40
N PRO A 369 -20.04 5.51 6.62
CA PRO A 369 -19.17 5.19 5.50
C PRO A 369 -19.07 6.33 4.49
N LEU A 370 -17.87 6.56 3.97
CA LEU A 370 -17.64 7.47 2.85
C LEU A 370 -18.06 6.78 1.55
N ARG A 371 -19.13 7.26 0.94
CA ARG A 371 -19.67 6.76 -0.32
C ARG A 371 -19.35 7.72 -1.44
N LEU A 372 -18.70 7.21 -2.49
CA LEU A 372 -18.25 8.00 -3.64
C LEU A 372 -18.67 7.30 -4.92
N THR A 373 -18.87 8.08 -5.98
CA THR A 373 -19.03 7.58 -7.35
C THR A 373 -18.17 8.36 -8.30
N GLU A 374 -17.75 7.71 -9.39
CA GLU A 374 -16.97 8.34 -10.43
C GLU A 374 -17.13 7.62 -11.76
N ARG A 375 -16.88 8.34 -12.85
CA ARG A 375 -16.80 7.76 -14.19
C ARG A 375 -15.52 8.20 -14.89
N THR A 376 -14.85 7.24 -15.53
CA THR A 376 -13.73 7.52 -16.43
C THR A 376 -13.94 6.87 -17.79
N ALA A 377 -13.40 7.48 -18.83
CA ALA A 377 -13.36 6.93 -20.18
C ALA A 377 -11.94 7.01 -20.70
N HIS A 378 -11.49 6.01 -21.44
CA HIS A 378 -10.12 5.98 -21.93
C HIS A 378 -10.04 5.39 -23.33
N ALA A 379 -9.14 5.93 -24.15
CA ALA A 379 -9.04 5.62 -25.57
C ALA A 379 -8.24 4.34 -25.88
N VAL A 380 -7.46 3.83 -24.93
CA VAL A 380 -6.53 2.70 -25.16
C VAL A 380 -6.71 1.60 -24.12
N ASP A 381 -6.81 1.98 -22.85
CA ASP A 381 -6.77 1.06 -21.72
C ASP A 381 -7.64 1.58 -20.57
N VAL A 382 -8.94 1.27 -20.61
CA VAL A 382 -9.87 1.69 -19.56
C VAL A 382 -9.62 0.94 -18.24
N SER A 383 -9.08 -0.28 -18.28
CA SER A 383 -8.76 -1.04 -17.06
C SER A 383 -7.74 -0.32 -16.20
N LEU A 384 -6.62 0.13 -16.80
CA LEU A 384 -5.58 0.83 -16.06
C LEU A 384 -6.04 2.21 -15.56
N ALA A 385 -6.82 2.93 -16.37
CA ALA A 385 -7.40 4.21 -15.96
C ALA A 385 -8.34 4.04 -14.76
N ALA A 386 -9.23 3.03 -14.81
CA ALA A 386 -10.15 2.72 -13.72
C ALA A 386 -9.41 2.25 -12.45
N ALA A 387 -8.37 1.43 -12.58
CA ALA A 387 -7.57 0.97 -11.46
C ALA A 387 -6.82 2.10 -10.73
N ARG A 388 -6.25 3.06 -11.47
CA ARG A 388 -5.63 4.26 -10.89
C ARG A 388 -6.65 5.18 -10.22
N LEU A 389 -7.82 5.32 -10.85
CA LEU A 389 -8.90 6.09 -10.28
C LEU A 389 -9.42 5.46 -8.99
N ALA A 390 -9.54 4.12 -8.94
CA ALA A 390 -9.95 3.34 -7.77
C ALA A 390 -9.09 3.62 -6.53
N SER A 391 -7.79 3.92 -6.69
CA SER A 391 -6.90 4.27 -5.57
C SER A 391 -7.00 5.71 -5.08
N LEU A 392 -7.61 6.61 -5.86
CA LEU A 392 -7.56 8.05 -5.59
C LEU A 392 -8.14 8.45 -4.22
N PRO A 393 -9.30 7.94 -3.76
CA PRO A 393 -9.82 8.29 -2.44
C PRO A 393 -8.85 7.91 -1.31
N LEU A 394 -8.25 6.71 -1.35
CA LEU A 394 -7.26 6.30 -0.36
C LEU A 394 -5.98 7.12 -0.44
N ALA A 395 -5.56 7.52 -1.65
CA ALA A 395 -4.38 8.38 -1.81
C ALA A 395 -4.59 9.76 -1.19
N ILE A 396 -5.78 10.37 -1.37
CA ILE A 396 -6.13 11.64 -0.73
C ILE A 396 -6.20 11.50 0.79
N LEU A 397 -6.79 10.41 1.29
CA LEU A 397 -6.82 10.11 2.72
C LEU A 397 -5.42 9.87 3.29
N ALA A 398 -4.48 9.29 2.53
CA ALA A 398 -3.12 9.03 2.98
C ALA A 398 -2.25 10.29 3.13
N THR A 399 -2.51 11.32 2.32
CA THR A 399 -1.66 12.53 2.28
C THR A 399 -2.29 13.72 2.98
N ASN A 400 -3.42 13.51 3.67
CA ASN A 400 -4.14 14.59 4.34
C ASN A 400 -3.39 15.11 5.58
N ALA A 401 -3.58 16.40 5.89
CA ALA A 401 -2.87 17.07 6.99
C ALA A 401 -3.60 17.03 8.35
N PHE A 402 -4.79 16.43 8.43
CA PHE A 402 -5.66 16.55 9.60
C PHE A 402 -5.49 15.40 10.59
N GLN A 403 -5.66 14.16 10.11
CA GLN A 403 -5.53 12.96 10.92
C GLN A 403 -5.31 11.71 10.06
N GLU A 404 -4.78 10.66 10.67
CA GLU A 404 -4.70 9.34 10.05
C GLU A 404 -6.11 8.77 9.81
N ALA A 405 -6.42 8.35 8.58
CA ALA A 405 -7.78 7.98 8.19
C ALA A 405 -8.24 6.62 8.73
N ARG A 406 -7.32 5.67 8.95
CA ARG A 406 -7.56 4.31 9.49
C ARG A 406 -8.84 3.59 8.97
N PRO A 407 -9.12 3.52 7.66
CA PRO A 407 -10.21 2.74 7.11
C PRO A 407 -10.10 1.27 7.54
N THR A 408 -11.23 0.70 7.94
CA THR A 408 -11.32 -0.71 8.34
C THR A 408 -11.78 -1.60 7.19
N ALA A 409 -12.53 -1.03 6.24
CA ALA A 409 -12.97 -1.73 5.05
C ALA A 409 -13.10 -0.80 3.84
N VAL A 410 -12.85 -1.34 2.65
CA VAL A 410 -13.00 -0.66 1.36
C VAL A 410 -13.72 -1.59 0.39
N GLN A 411 -14.89 -1.16 -0.08
CA GLN A 411 -15.64 -1.84 -1.12
C GLN A 411 -15.56 -1.01 -2.39
N VAL A 412 -15.13 -1.62 -3.50
CA VAL A 412 -15.06 -0.98 -4.82
C VAL A 412 -15.91 -1.78 -5.80
N ALA A 413 -16.95 -1.15 -6.35
CA ALA A 413 -17.79 -1.72 -7.38
C ALA A 413 -17.49 -1.04 -8.72
N ILE A 414 -17.15 -1.82 -9.74
CA ILE A 414 -16.72 -1.33 -11.05
C ILE A 414 -17.59 -1.94 -12.14
N THR A 415 -18.12 -1.10 -13.02
CA THR A 415 -18.78 -1.54 -14.25
C THR A 415 -18.01 -1.06 -15.46
N ILE A 416 -17.54 -1.99 -16.30
CA ILE A 416 -16.83 -1.69 -17.54
C ILE A 416 -17.77 -1.84 -18.74
N ASP A 417 -17.96 -0.75 -19.48
CA ASP A 417 -18.58 -0.73 -20.80
C ASP A 417 -17.50 -0.60 -21.88
N GLU A 418 -17.58 -1.45 -22.90
CA GLU A 418 -16.69 -1.45 -24.06
C GLU A 418 -16.85 -0.19 -24.94
N ARG A 419 -18.00 0.47 -24.84
CA ARG A 419 -18.27 1.72 -25.54
C ARG A 419 -17.60 2.84 -24.78
N ARG A 420 -16.64 3.48 -25.45
CA ARG A 420 -16.10 4.78 -25.03
C ARG A 420 -17.23 5.82 -25.07
N ARG A 421 -17.66 6.28 -23.88
CA ARG A 421 -18.67 7.31 -23.64
C ARG A 421 -18.00 8.55 -23.08
N ASP A 422 -17.40 9.33 -23.96
CA ASP A 422 -16.85 10.65 -23.66
C ASP A 422 -17.24 11.68 -24.71
N ALA A 423 -17.08 12.95 -24.36
CA ALA A 423 -17.31 14.09 -25.22
C ALA A 423 -16.26 15.18 -25.00
N GLU A 424 -15.95 15.90 -26.06
CA GLU A 424 -15.10 17.10 -25.99
C GLU A 424 -15.97 18.36 -26.01
N VAL A 425 -15.54 19.39 -25.27
CA VAL A 425 -16.10 20.74 -25.38
C VAL A 425 -15.55 21.38 -26.65
N VAL A 426 -16.39 21.53 -27.68
CA VAL A 426 -15.98 22.09 -28.98
C VAL A 426 -16.02 23.60 -28.94
N GLU A 427 -17.14 24.14 -28.45
CA GLU A 427 -17.45 25.56 -28.52
C GLU A 427 -18.25 25.98 -27.30
N VAL A 428 -17.99 27.18 -26.81
CA VAL A 428 -18.69 27.82 -25.70
C VAL A 428 -19.08 29.21 -26.21
N LEU A 429 -20.39 29.49 -26.21
CA LEU A 429 -20.93 30.78 -26.63
C LEU A 429 -21.71 31.38 -25.46
N VAL A 430 -21.46 32.65 -25.17
CA VAL A 430 -22.33 33.44 -24.27
C VAL A 430 -23.58 33.80 -25.07
N ASP A 431 -24.74 33.49 -24.52
CA ASP A 431 -26.03 33.73 -25.15
C ASP A 431 -26.68 34.99 -24.57
N GLY A 432 -27.15 35.89 -25.44
CA GLY A 432 -27.80 37.14 -25.05
C GLY A 432 -26.88 38.37 -24.99
N GLU A 433 -27.26 39.35 -24.14
CA GLU A 433 -26.53 40.59 -23.90
C GLU A 433 -25.33 40.38 -22.96
N VAL A 434 -24.50 41.42 -22.81
CA VAL A 434 -23.34 41.40 -21.89
C VAL A 434 -23.81 41.02 -20.48
N PRO A 435 -23.27 39.94 -19.88
CA PRO A 435 -23.67 39.52 -18.54
C PRO A 435 -23.40 40.61 -17.50
N VAL A 436 -24.26 40.72 -16.49
CA VAL A 436 -24.12 41.67 -15.39
C VAL A 436 -23.68 40.94 -14.13
N ALA A 437 -22.74 41.51 -13.37
CA ALA A 437 -22.31 40.98 -12.08
C ALA A 437 -23.52 40.79 -11.14
N GLY A 438 -23.60 39.63 -10.48
CA GLY A 438 -24.74 39.25 -9.62
C GLY A 438 -25.97 38.72 -10.39
N GLY A 439 -25.99 38.86 -11.72
CA GLY A 439 -27.03 38.39 -12.62
C GLY A 439 -26.82 36.96 -13.14
N TRP A 440 -27.56 36.59 -14.18
CA TRP A 440 -27.49 35.25 -14.79
C TRP A 440 -26.53 35.22 -15.99
N LEU A 441 -25.68 34.20 -16.04
CA LEU A 441 -24.88 33.81 -17.19
C LEU A 441 -25.61 32.71 -17.96
N SER A 442 -25.91 32.96 -19.23
CA SER A 442 -26.47 31.98 -20.17
C SER A 442 -25.38 31.54 -21.16
N LEU A 443 -25.12 30.23 -21.24
CA LEU A 443 -24.15 29.66 -22.17
C LEU A 443 -24.80 28.63 -23.09
N MET A 444 -24.43 28.67 -24.38
CA MET A 444 -24.64 27.60 -25.34
C MET A 444 -23.35 26.80 -25.49
N LEU A 445 -23.38 25.55 -25.05
CA LEU A 445 -22.24 24.64 -25.02
C LEU A 445 -22.38 23.61 -26.13
N ARG A 446 -21.49 23.66 -27.12
CA ARG A 446 -21.43 22.63 -28.16
C ARG A 446 -20.48 21.51 -27.74
N LEU A 447 -21.06 20.34 -27.54
CA LEU A 447 -20.34 19.13 -27.16
C LEU A 447 -20.24 18.18 -28.36
N GLN A 448 -19.10 17.51 -28.49
CA GLN A 448 -18.90 16.46 -29.49
C GLN A 448 -18.69 15.12 -28.79
N PRO A 449 -19.77 14.36 -28.52
CA PRO A 449 -19.63 13.01 -28.02
C PRO A 449 -18.94 12.12 -29.05
N TRP A 450 -18.12 11.18 -28.57
CA TRP A 450 -17.31 10.32 -29.42
C TRP A 450 -18.19 9.49 -30.36
N ARG A 451 -17.94 9.65 -31.67
CA ARG A 451 -18.67 8.97 -32.77
C ARG A 451 -20.19 9.16 -32.73
N ARG A 452 -20.67 10.31 -32.26
CA ARG A 452 -22.08 10.70 -32.29
C ARG A 452 -22.24 12.09 -32.93
N ALA A 453 -23.48 12.49 -33.19
CA ALA A 453 -23.77 13.85 -33.62
C ALA A 453 -23.40 14.84 -32.50
N SER A 454 -22.95 16.05 -32.87
CA SER A 454 -22.72 17.12 -31.90
C SER A 454 -24.04 17.51 -31.24
N GLU A 455 -23.97 17.80 -29.94
CA GLU A 455 -25.11 18.21 -29.13
C GLU A 455 -24.87 19.65 -28.64
N VAL A 456 -25.95 20.42 -28.46
CA VAL A 456 -25.89 21.74 -27.81
C VAL A 456 -26.61 21.63 -26.47
N LYS A 457 -25.95 22.09 -25.41
CA LYS A 457 -26.50 22.16 -24.05
C LYS A 457 -26.56 23.61 -23.60
N ALA A 458 -27.68 23.98 -22.99
CA ALA A 458 -27.81 25.23 -22.28
C ALA A 458 -27.26 25.08 -20.86
N PHE A 459 -26.53 26.09 -20.42
CA PHE A 459 -26.14 26.24 -19.03
C PHE A 459 -26.58 27.62 -18.54
N TYR A 460 -27.21 27.63 -17.36
CA TYR A 460 -27.64 28.84 -16.68
C TYR A 460 -27.03 28.82 -15.28
N GLY A 461 -26.26 29.85 -14.95
CA GLY A 461 -25.62 29.96 -13.64
C GLY A 461 -25.56 31.41 -13.17
N ARG A 462 -25.51 31.64 -11.86
CA ARG A 462 -25.50 32.98 -11.30
C ARG A 462 -24.06 33.49 -11.18
N LEU A 463 -23.79 34.68 -11.70
CA LEU A 463 -22.49 35.32 -11.55
C LEU A 463 -22.33 35.91 -10.13
N PRO A 464 -21.14 35.83 -9.53
CA PRO A 464 -20.83 36.58 -8.33
C PRO A 464 -21.02 38.09 -8.54
N ALA A 465 -21.51 38.78 -7.50
CA ALA A 465 -21.81 40.23 -7.59
C ALA A 465 -20.55 41.11 -7.57
N ASP A 466 -19.42 40.54 -7.17
CA ASP A 466 -18.11 41.18 -7.01
C ASP A 466 -17.20 40.99 -8.23
N LEU A 467 -17.60 40.18 -9.22
CA LEU A 467 -16.84 39.95 -10.44
C LEU A 467 -17.42 40.73 -11.63
N SER A 468 -16.67 41.74 -12.09
CA SER A 468 -17.00 42.57 -13.27
C SER A 468 -15.73 42.98 -14.02
N GLY A 469 -15.88 43.40 -15.29
CA GLY A 469 -14.80 43.73 -16.21
C GLY A 469 -14.40 42.54 -17.09
N ASP A 470 -13.16 42.57 -17.59
CA ASP A 470 -12.59 41.49 -18.39
C ASP A 470 -12.26 40.28 -17.50
N LEU A 471 -13.00 39.19 -17.68
CA LEU A 471 -12.88 37.95 -16.92
C LEU A 471 -12.55 36.76 -17.82
N GLU A 472 -11.97 35.72 -17.24
CA GLU A 472 -11.79 34.43 -17.90
C GLU A 472 -12.91 33.47 -17.47
N LEU A 473 -13.66 32.97 -18.46
CA LEU A 473 -14.65 31.91 -18.30
C LEU A 473 -14.07 30.60 -18.80
N ARG A 474 -14.12 29.56 -17.97
CA ARG A 474 -13.66 28.21 -18.31
C ARG A 474 -14.79 27.21 -18.21
N VAL A 475 -14.87 26.33 -19.20
CA VAL A 475 -15.74 25.17 -19.23
C VAL A 475 -14.88 23.92 -19.37
N ARG A 476 -14.94 23.01 -18.40
CA ARG A 476 -14.09 21.80 -18.35
C ARG A 476 -14.87 20.57 -17.91
N GLY A 477 -14.30 19.39 -18.12
CA GLY A 477 -14.77 18.19 -17.44
C GLY A 477 -14.37 18.18 -15.97
N GLY A 478 -15.24 17.67 -15.08
CA GLY A 478 -14.99 17.67 -13.64
C GLY A 478 -13.77 16.84 -13.22
N GLY A 479 -13.44 15.81 -14.00
CA GLY A 479 -12.23 14.99 -13.84
C GLY A 479 -10.95 15.60 -14.45
N GLU A 480 -11.03 16.74 -15.14
CA GLU A 480 -9.87 17.47 -15.66
C GLU A 480 -9.30 18.37 -14.57
N ALA A 481 -7.97 18.41 -14.44
CA ALA A 481 -7.30 19.27 -13.47
C ALA A 481 -7.56 20.77 -13.78
N ARG A 482 -7.68 21.59 -12.72
CA ARG A 482 -7.80 23.06 -12.86
C ARG A 482 -6.48 23.70 -13.34
N ASP A 483 -5.32 23.21 -12.89
CA ASP A 483 -3.96 23.50 -13.41
C ASP A 483 -2.94 22.54 -12.73
N GLU A 484 -1.71 22.37 -13.27
CA GLU A 484 -0.65 21.52 -12.67
C GLU A 484 -0.18 21.99 -11.28
N ASN A 485 -0.44 23.26 -10.92
CA ASN A 485 -0.06 23.87 -9.64
C ASN A 485 -1.25 24.23 -8.75
N ASP A 486 -2.47 23.87 -9.14
CA ASP A 486 -3.68 24.24 -8.41
C ASP A 486 -4.04 23.16 -7.38
N VAL A 487 -3.21 23.07 -6.34
CA VAL A 487 -3.54 22.32 -5.13
C VAL A 487 -4.61 23.13 -4.39
N HIS A 488 -5.89 22.90 -4.74
CA HIS A 488 -7.07 23.39 -4.02
C HIS A 488 -6.90 24.79 -3.40
N ALA A 489 -6.77 25.83 -4.24
CA ALA A 489 -6.61 27.20 -3.73
C ALA A 489 -7.87 27.78 -3.07
N ASP A 490 -9.04 27.15 -3.21
CA ASP A 490 -10.32 27.84 -2.92
C ASP A 490 -11.10 27.34 -1.71
N ASP A 491 -10.70 26.23 -1.07
CA ASP A 491 -11.19 25.86 0.25
C ASP A 491 -9.98 25.56 1.14
N VAL A 492 -9.64 26.48 2.04
CA VAL A 492 -8.76 26.14 3.15
C VAL A 492 -9.54 25.15 4.01
N LEU A 493 -9.39 23.86 3.72
CA LEU A 493 -9.94 22.80 4.55
C LEU A 493 -9.34 22.98 5.96
N LEU A 494 -10.18 23.20 6.96
CA LEU A 494 -9.80 23.42 8.35
C LEU A 494 -9.91 22.14 9.18
N SER A 495 -10.63 21.13 8.67
CA SER A 495 -10.85 19.87 9.39
C SER A 495 -10.94 18.63 8.49
N TYR A 496 -10.77 17.47 9.12
CA TYR A 496 -11.00 16.17 8.47
C TYR A 496 -12.45 16.00 8.01
N GLY A 497 -13.43 16.53 8.75
CA GLY A 497 -14.85 16.47 8.36
C GLY A 497 -15.13 17.26 7.07
N GLU A 498 -14.51 18.43 6.93
CA GLU A 498 -14.58 19.23 5.70
C GLU A 498 -13.90 18.51 4.54
N LEU A 499 -12.75 17.85 4.76
CA LEU A 499 -12.11 17.00 3.73
C LEU A 499 -13.06 15.89 3.24
N LEU A 500 -13.71 15.17 4.16
CA LEU A 500 -14.66 14.12 3.77
C LEU A 500 -15.86 14.68 3.00
N THR A 501 -16.29 15.89 3.34
CA THR A 501 -17.38 16.59 2.65
C THR A 501 -16.94 17.00 1.24
N ALA A 502 -15.77 17.64 1.12
CA ALA A 502 -15.16 17.99 -0.16
C ALA A 502 -14.95 16.77 -1.06
N LEU A 503 -14.56 15.60 -0.50
CA LEU A 503 -14.46 14.36 -1.27
C LEU A 503 -15.80 13.89 -1.85
N ARG A 504 -16.91 14.06 -1.12
CA ARG A 504 -18.26 13.72 -1.59
C ARG A 504 -18.77 14.70 -2.65
N GLU A 505 -18.44 15.97 -2.48
CA GLU A 505 -18.91 17.07 -3.31
C GLU A 505 -17.98 17.39 -4.47
N ARG A 506 -16.86 16.67 -4.62
CA ARG A 506 -15.94 16.92 -5.73
C ARG A 506 -16.63 16.76 -7.09
N PRO A 507 -16.32 17.62 -8.08
CA PRO A 507 -16.77 17.40 -9.45
C PRO A 507 -16.37 16.02 -9.97
N GLN A 508 -17.30 15.33 -10.62
CA GLN A 508 -17.09 14.01 -11.21
C GLN A 508 -16.66 14.15 -12.68
N GLY A 509 -16.04 13.12 -13.24
CA GLY A 509 -15.65 13.06 -14.65
C GLY A 509 -16.82 13.21 -15.63
N ALA A 510 -18.04 12.87 -15.18
CA ALA A 510 -19.27 13.04 -15.94
C ALA A 510 -19.91 14.44 -15.79
N ASP A 511 -19.32 15.31 -14.95
CA ASP A 511 -19.77 16.69 -14.80
C ASP A 511 -19.06 17.59 -15.81
N LEU A 512 -19.82 18.50 -16.40
CA LEU A 512 -19.29 19.68 -17.05
C LEU A 512 -19.31 20.81 -16.02
N VAL A 513 -18.15 21.39 -15.73
CA VAL A 513 -17.97 22.44 -14.72
C VAL A 513 -17.75 23.77 -15.42
N VAL A 514 -18.49 24.80 -15.00
CA VAL A 514 -18.37 26.17 -15.49
C VAL A 514 -17.76 27.02 -14.37
N GLU A 515 -16.67 27.70 -14.67
CA GLU A 515 -15.85 28.42 -13.71
C GLU A 515 -15.47 29.79 -14.27
N ILE A 516 -15.34 30.79 -13.39
CA ILE A 516 -14.97 32.15 -13.79
C ILE A 516 -13.88 32.71 -12.86
N ARG A 517 -13.00 33.55 -13.39
CA ARG A 517 -12.04 34.31 -12.59
C ARG A 517 -11.72 35.67 -13.19
N ALA A 518 -11.24 36.57 -12.34
CA ALA A 518 -10.46 37.71 -12.79
C ALA A 518 -9.07 37.25 -13.25
N GLU A 519 -8.42 38.02 -14.12
CA GLU A 519 -7.07 37.70 -14.60
C GLU A 519 -6.09 37.50 -13.42
N GLY A 520 -5.48 36.32 -13.33
CA GLY A 520 -4.57 35.95 -12.25
C GLY A 520 -5.21 35.67 -10.88
N GLY A 521 -6.55 35.70 -10.79
CA GLY A 521 -7.31 35.36 -9.58
C GLY A 521 -7.69 33.89 -9.44
N PRO A 522 -8.35 33.51 -8.33
CA PRO A 522 -8.86 32.15 -8.10
C PRO A 522 -10.06 31.80 -8.99
N TRP A 523 -10.26 30.50 -9.23
CA TRP A 523 -11.38 29.99 -10.03
C TRP A 523 -12.65 29.84 -9.19
N ASN A 524 -13.67 30.63 -9.50
CA ASN A 524 -14.97 30.54 -8.86
C ASN A 524 -15.87 29.61 -9.66
N GLU A 525 -16.38 28.55 -9.05
CA GLU A 525 -17.34 27.67 -9.69
C GLU A 525 -18.71 28.34 -9.79
N ILE A 526 -19.22 28.49 -11.02
CA ILE A 526 -20.56 29.05 -11.30
C ILE A 526 -21.64 27.96 -11.21
N GLY A 527 -21.28 26.73 -11.57
CA GLY A 527 -22.15 25.58 -11.47
C GLY A 527 -21.69 24.41 -12.33
N ARG A 528 -22.50 23.35 -12.31
CA ARG A 528 -22.19 22.07 -12.95
C ARG A 528 -23.38 21.53 -13.73
N LEU A 529 -23.10 20.74 -14.76
CA LEU A 529 -24.09 19.95 -15.48
C LEU A 529 -23.65 18.48 -15.51
N ALA A 530 -24.42 17.61 -14.86
CA ALA A 530 -24.20 16.17 -14.91
C ALA A 530 -24.61 15.60 -16.29
N LEU A 531 -23.71 14.85 -16.93
CA LEU A 531 -23.89 14.33 -18.28
C LEU A 531 -23.76 12.79 -18.33
N PRO A 532 -24.35 12.13 -19.34
CA PRO A 532 -24.30 10.66 -19.45
C PRO A 532 -22.96 10.12 -20.00
N TYR A 533 -21.95 10.98 -20.16
CA TYR A 533 -20.62 10.69 -20.70
C TYR A 533 -19.56 11.53 -19.99
N VAL A 534 -18.30 11.06 -20.01
CA VAL A 534 -17.17 11.79 -19.44
C VAL A 534 -16.84 12.99 -20.31
N ILE A 535 -16.56 14.14 -19.72
CA ILE A 535 -16.13 15.32 -20.45
C ILE A 535 -14.60 15.36 -20.46
N GLN A 536 -14.03 15.56 -21.64
CA GLN A 536 -12.58 15.60 -21.85
C GLN A 536 -12.14 17.02 -22.21
N GLY A 537 -11.05 17.44 -21.57
CA GLY A 537 -10.42 18.74 -21.76
C GLY A 537 -11.22 19.93 -21.24
N ALA A 538 -10.72 21.12 -21.60
CA ALA A 538 -11.28 22.40 -21.21
C ALA A 538 -11.30 23.40 -22.37
N ARG A 539 -12.14 24.42 -22.24
CA ARG A 539 -12.17 25.62 -23.08
C ARG A 539 -12.21 26.83 -22.18
N THR A 540 -11.32 27.78 -22.44
CA THR A 540 -11.29 29.08 -21.74
C THR A 540 -11.54 30.17 -22.77
N LEU A 541 -12.37 31.15 -22.43
CA LEU A 541 -12.62 32.36 -23.22
C LEU A 541 -12.59 33.59 -22.32
N SER A 542 -12.23 34.72 -22.91
CA SER A 542 -12.38 36.02 -22.26
C SER A 542 -13.81 36.53 -22.46
N ILE A 543 -14.43 37.02 -21.39
CA ILE A 543 -15.76 37.62 -21.40
C ILE A 543 -15.71 38.97 -20.67
N ASP A 544 -16.50 39.94 -21.13
CA ASP A 544 -16.74 41.19 -20.41
C ASP A 544 -18.00 41.03 -19.55
N VAL A 545 -17.94 41.45 -18.30
CA VAL A 545 -19.07 41.43 -17.36
C VAL A 545 -19.33 42.83 -16.84
N ALA A 546 -20.53 43.36 -17.10
CA ALA A 546 -20.91 44.69 -16.67
C ALA A 546 -21.00 44.79 -15.13
N PRO A 547 -20.66 45.94 -14.52
CA PRO A 547 -20.84 46.16 -13.09
C PRO A 547 -22.33 46.08 -12.71
N PRO A 548 -22.65 45.80 -11.43
CA PRO A 548 -24.04 45.68 -11.00
C PRO A 548 -24.79 47.00 -11.25
N GLY A 549 -25.90 46.94 -11.98
CA GLY A 549 -26.76 48.10 -12.25
C GLY A 549 -27.59 48.51 -11.03
N GLU A 550 -27.89 49.80 -10.86
CA GLU A 550 -28.65 50.32 -9.71
C GLU A 550 -30.11 49.82 -9.64
N ASP A 551 -30.66 49.20 -10.69
CA ASP A 551 -32.02 48.62 -10.71
C ASP A 551 -32.12 47.47 -11.76
N ALA A 552 -31.49 46.32 -11.50
CA ALA A 552 -31.63 45.14 -12.36
C ALA A 552 -32.72 44.19 -11.81
N ASP A 553 -33.91 44.25 -12.39
CA ASP A 553 -34.98 43.28 -12.12
C ASP A 553 -34.50 41.85 -12.42
N VAL A 554 -34.44 41.03 -11.37
CA VAL A 554 -34.02 39.63 -11.41
C VAL A 554 -35.16 38.79 -11.98
N VAL A 555 -35.22 38.63 -13.29
CA VAL A 555 -36.12 37.67 -13.94
C VAL A 555 -35.28 36.53 -14.49
N ALA A 556 -35.48 35.33 -13.95
CA ALA A 556 -34.90 34.11 -14.51
C ALA A 556 -35.48 33.89 -15.93
N PRO A 557 -34.68 33.42 -16.90
CA PRO A 557 -35.21 33.08 -18.22
C PRO A 557 -36.23 31.93 -18.11
N GLU A 558 -37.40 32.07 -18.73
CA GLU A 558 -38.39 30.99 -18.83
C GLU A 558 -37.86 29.88 -19.75
N GLY A 559 -37.61 28.69 -19.21
CA GLY A 559 -37.14 27.52 -19.97
C GLY A 559 -37.52 26.19 -19.32
N ASP A 560 -38.02 25.27 -20.15
CA ASP A 560 -38.58 23.94 -19.85
C ASP A 560 -37.83 23.12 -18.78
N ASP A 561 -38.63 22.45 -17.95
CA ASP A 561 -38.28 21.53 -16.86
C ASP A 561 -37.02 20.68 -17.10
N ASN A 562 -35.87 21.17 -16.63
CA ASN A 562 -34.72 20.37 -16.22
C ASN A 562 -33.77 21.21 -15.35
N VAL A 563 -34.29 21.70 -14.23
CA VAL A 563 -33.48 22.31 -13.18
C VAL A 563 -33.43 21.34 -12.00
N SER A 564 -32.24 20.80 -11.72
CA SER A 564 -31.93 20.23 -10.41
C SER A 564 -31.43 21.37 -9.54
N THR A 565 -32.34 22.04 -8.83
CA THR A 565 -31.97 22.92 -7.73
C THR A 565 -31.47 22.05 -6.57
N GLY A 566 -30.16 22.07 -6.34
CA GLY A 566 -29.60 21.65 -5.06
C GLY A 566 -29.95 22.70 -4.01
N ASP A 567 -31.07 22.49 -3.32
CA ASP A 567 -31.34 23.12 -2.04
C ASP A 567 -31.07 22.08 -0.96
N ASP A 568 -30.09 22.38 -0.11
CA ASP A 568 -29.72 21.61 1.09
C ASP A 568 -30.76 21.81 2.21
N PRO A 569 -30.80 20.90 3.19
CA PRO A 569 -30.11 21.23 4.44
C PRO A 569 -29.07 20.22 4.93
#